data_AF-A0A4S1DRK4-F1
#
_entry.id   AF-A0A4S1DRK4-F1
#
_cell.length_a   1.000
_cell.length_b   1.000
_cell.length_c   1.000
_cell.angle_alpha   90.00
_cell.angle_beta   90.00
_cell.angle_gamma   90.00
#
_symmetry.space_group_name_H-M   'P 1'
#
loop_
_entity.id
_entity.type
_entity.pdbx_description
1 polymer ?
#
loop_
_entity_poly.entity_id
_entity_poly.type
_entity_poly.pdbx_seq_one_letter_code
_entity_poly.pdbx_strand_id
1 'polypeptide(L)'
;MVFEEKLKQLIKSKYDKLSDLAEKFGMNYSQLSQYVNGKKVSIDFLNKIIQEFPEADLNWLLRNNDILNESRPPYKVPLTNNQIIDKIEVLLADLKDQIEEEK
;
A
#
# COMPACT_ATOMS: atom_id res chain seq x y z
N MET A 1 -7.55 -15.44 -9.15
CA MET A 1 -7.19 -14.12 -9.71
C MET A 1 -5.68 -14.01 -9.67
N VAL A 2 -5.06 -13.80 -10.82
CA VAL A 2 -3.60 -13.69 -10.96
C VAL A 2 -3.14 -12.24 -10.72
N PHE A 3 -1.84 -12.04 -10.47
CA PHE A 3 -1.26 -10.74 -10.13
C PHE A 3 -1.70 -9.62 -11.08
N GLU A 4 -1.66 -9.83 -12.39
CA GLU A 4 -2.00 -8.84 -13.40
C GLU A 4 -3.48 -8.41 -13.35
N GLU A 5 -4.39 -9.32 -13.00
CA GLU A 5 -5.81 -9.02 -12.85
C GLU A 5 -6.05 -8.16 -11.61
N LYS A 6 -5.38 -8.51 -10.49
CA LYS A 6 -5.44 -7.75 -9.25
C LYS A 6 -4.86 -6.35 -9.42
N LEU A 7 -3.73 -6.26 -10.13
CA LEU A 7 -3.10 -4.98 -10.45
C LEU A 7 -4.03 -4.12 -11.32
N LYS A 8 -4.67 -4.69 -12.34
CA LYS A 8 -5.68 -3.98 -13.16
C LYS A 8 -6.84 -3.47 -12.32
N GLN A 9 -7.36 -4.31 -11.42
CA GLN A 9 -8.45 -3.95 -10.53
C GLN A 9 -8.05 -2.81 -9.59
N LEU A 10 -6.85 -2.89 -9.01
CA LEU A 10 -6.32 -1.86 -8.12
C LEU A 10 -6.14 -0.52 -8.84
N ILE A 11 -5.54 -0.53 -10.03
CA ILE A 11 -5.34 0.71 -10.80
C ILE A 11 -6.68 1.37 -11.14
N LYS A 12 -7.67 0.57 -11.55
CA LYS A 12 -9.02 1.06 -11.87
C LYS A 12 -9.81 1.62 -10.68
N SER A 13 -9.40 1.38 -9.43
CA SER A 13 -10.09 1.96 -8.29
C SER A 13 -9.87 3.46 -8.14
N LYS A 14 -8.75 3.98 -8.68
CA LYS A 14 -8.32 5.38 -8.55
C LYS A 14 -8.04 6.08 -9.87
N TYR A 15 -7.68 5.32 -10.91
CA TYR A 15 -7.30 5.85 -12.22
C TYR A 15 -8.16 5.25 -13.33
N ASP A 16 -8.80 6.12 -14.12
CA ASP A 16 -9.59 5.69 -15.28
C ASP A 16 -8.70 5.23 -16.44
N LYS A 17 -7.53 5.87 -16.61
CA LYS A 17 -6.58 5.57 -17.67
C LYS A 17 -5.22 5.19 -17.11
N LEU A 18 -4.60 4.21 -17.76
CA LEU A 18 -3.25 3.78 -17.42
C LEU A 18 -2.18 4.84 -17.74
N SER A 19 -2.46 5.75 -18.69
CA SER A 19 -1.62 6.91 -18.99
C SER A 19 -1.42 7.79 -17.77
N ASP A 20 -2.48 8.04 -17.01
CA ASP A 20 -2.49 8.99 -15.90
C ASP A 20 -1.61 8.46 -14.76
N LEU A 21 -1.64 7.14 -14.53
CA LEU A 21 -0.74 6.47 -13.60
C LEU A 21 0.72 6.50 -14.08
N ALA A 22 0.97 6.30 -15.39
CA ALA A 22 2.32 6.39 -15.95
C ALA A 22 2.92 7.79 -15.77
N GLU A 23 2.14 8.84 -16.02
CA GLU A 23 2.54 10.23 -15.79
C GLU A 23 2.82 10.48 -14.31
N LYS A 24 1.90 10.05 -13.42
CA LYS A 24 2.07 10.19 -11.97
C LYS A 24 3.34 9.53 -11.45
N PHE A 25 3.65 8.33 -11.95
CA PHE A 25 4.83 7.58 -11.52
C PHE A 25 6.11 7.98 -12.26
N GLY A 26 6.02 8.87 -13.26
CA GLY A 26 7.13 9.26 -14.11
C GLY A 26 7.72 8.09 -14.90
N MET A 27 6.87 7.16 -15.36
CA MET A 27 7.29 5.95 -16.08
C MET A 27 6.81 5.96 -17.52
N ASN A 28 7.49 5.18 -18.35
CA ASN A 28 7.04 4.96 -19.72
C ASN A 28 5.76 4.11 -19.73
N TYR A 29 4.72 4.56 -20.44
CA TYR A 29 3.47 3.83 -20.64
C TYR A 29 3.70 2.38 -21.12
N SER A 30 4.68 2.17 -22.01
CA SER A 30 5.04 0.83 -22.51
C SER A 30 5.53 -0.09 -21.40
N GLN A 31 6.35 0.42 -20.47
CA GLN A 31 6.80 -0.36 -19.31
C GLN A 31 5.64 -0.69 -18.37
N LEU A 32 4.78 0.29 -18.07
CA LEU A 32 3.61 0.09 -17.22
C LEU A 32 2.62 -0.91 -17.85
N SER A 33 2.38 -0.82 -19.15
CA SER A 33 1.55 -1.78 -19.89
C SER A 33 2.12 -3.20 -19.84
N GLN A 34 3.44 -3.36 -19.89
CA GLN A 34 4.07 -4.67 -19.72
C GLN A 34 3.82 -5.27 -18.34
N TYR A 35 3.89 -4.47 -17.27
CA TYR A 35 3.59 -4.92 -15.89
C TYR A 35 2.14 -5.37 -15.74
N VAL A 36 1.23 -4.56 -16.29
CA VAL A 36 -0.21 -4.85 -16.31
C VAL A 36 -0.56 -6.08 -17.15
N ASN A 37 0.32 -6.51 -18.06
CA ASN A 37 0.17 -7.72 -18.86
C ASN A 37 1.01 -8.90 -18.35
N GLY A 38 1.44 -8.87 -17.09
CA GLY A 38 2.05 -10.03 -16.42
C GLY A 38 3.57 -10.14 -16.56
N LYS A 39 4.26 -9.12 -17.10
CA LYS A 39 5.74 -9.10 -16.98
C LYS A 39 6.16 -8.85 -15.53
N LYS A 40 7.36 -9.32 -15.21
CA LYS A 40 8.00 -9.14 -13.91
C LYS A 40 8.11 -7.65 -13.57
N VAL A 41 7.53 -7.26 -12.44
CA VAL A 41 7.57 -5.90 -11.90
C VAL A 41 8.84 -5.67 -11.08
N SER A 42 9.30 -4.42 -11.01
CA SER A 42 10.41 -4.02 -10.14
C SER A 42 9.92 -3.76 -8.71
N ILE A 43 10.84 -3.82 -7.74
CA ILE A 43 10.56 -3.46 -6.34
C ILE A 43 10.20 -1.97 -6.25
N ASP A 44 10.88 -1.10 -6.99
CA ASP A 44 10.56 0.33 -7.05
C ASP A 44 9.13 0.59 -7.52
N PHE A 45 8.64 -0.18 -8.49
CA PHE A 45 7.24 -0.09 -8.93
C PHE A 45 6.28 -0.47 -7.80
N LEU A 46 6.56 -1.56 -7.08
CA LEU A 46 5.73 -1.99 -5.95
C LEU A 46 5.71 -0.94 -4.84
N ASN A 47 6.85 -0.32 -4.53
CA ASN A 47 6.92 0.77 -3.55
C ASN A 47 6.05 1.97 -3.95
N LYS A 48 6.10 2.36 -5.23
CA LYS A 48 5.23 3.43 -5.76
C LYS A 48 3.75 3.05 -5.67
N ILE A 49 3.40 1.80 -5.97
CA ILE A 49 2.02 1.29 -5.81
C ILE A 49 1.56 1.39 -4.36
N ILE A 50 2.36 0.96 -3.39
CA ILE A 50 1.96 1.02 -1.96
C ILE A 50 1.82 2.48 -1.49
N GLN A 51 2.67 3.39 -1.97
CA GLN A 51 2.55 4.81 -1.65
C GLN A 51 1.31 5.45 -2.27
N GLU A 52 0.93 5.03 -3.48
CA GLU A 52 -0.21 5.58 -4.21
C GLU A 52 -1.55 4.99 -3.76
N PHE A 53 -1.52 3.73 -3.31
CA PHE A 53 -2.66 2.95 -2.82
C PHE A 53 -2.36 2.45 -1.39
N PRO A 54 -2.25 3.36 -0.40
CA PRO A 54 -1.91 2.99 0.97
C PRO A 54 -2.90 2.00 1.59
N GLU A 55 -4.18 2.05 1.17
CA GLU A 55 -5.24 1.13 1.59
C GLU A 55 -5.12 -0.29 1.00
N ALA A 56 -4.26 -0.50 0.00
CA ALA A 56 -4.14 -1.78 -0.67
C ALA A 56 -3.24 -2.76 0.09
N ASP A 57 -3.73 -3.98 0.31
CA ASP A 57 -2.92 -5.06 0.88
C ASP A 57 -1.96 -5.64 -0.18
N LEU A 58 -0.66 -5.39 0.02
CA LEU A 58 0.38 -5.93 -0.85
C LEU A 58 0.39 -7.47 -0.87
N ASN A 59 0.03 -8.12 0.24
CA ASN A 59 -0.07 -9.58 0.29
C ASN A 59 -1.19 -10.07 -0.62
N TRP A 60 -2.34 -9.38 -0.63
CA TRP A 60 -3.41 -9.69 -1.57
C TRP A 60 -2.94 -9.53 -3.01
N LEU A 61 -2.20 -8.46 -3.33
CA LEU A 61 -1.71 -8.21 -4.69
C LEU A 61 -0.73 -9.29 -5.16
N LEU A 62 0.25 -9.66 -4.32
CA LEU A 62 1.37 -10.54 -4.70
C LEU A 62 1.07 -12.04 -4.58
N ARG A 63 0.17 -12.46 -3.69
CA ARG A 63 -0.13 -13.88 -3.51
C ARG A 63 -0.95 -14.40 -4.69
N ASN A 64 -0.45 -15.41 -5.38
CA ASN A 64 -1.28 -16.27 -6.21
C ASN A 64 -1.97 -17.32 -5.30
N ASN A 65 -3.10 -17.86 -5.74
CA ASN A 65 -4.06 -18.66 -4.94
C ASN A 65 -3.50 -19.99 -4.37
N ASP A 66 -2.43 -19.99 -3.57
CA ASP A 66 -1.88 -21.20 -2.96
C ASP A 66 -1.89 -21.19 -1.41
N ILE A 67 -2.84 -21.96 -0.88
CA ILE A 67 -2.73 -23.00 0.17
C ILE A 67 -2.43 -22.57 1.63
N LEU A 68 -1.91 -21.38 1.92
CA LEU A 68 -1.65 -20.99 3.32
C LEU A 68 -2.91 -20.41 3.99
N ASN A 69 -3.55 -21.22 4.86
CA ASN A 69 -4.59 -20.80 5.80
C ASN A 69 -4.01 -19.89 6.90
N GLU A 70 -3.47 -18.74 6.51
CA GLU A 70 -3.09 -17.68 7.44
C GLU A 70 -4.35 -16.92 7.84
N SER A 71 -4.55 -16.73 9.15
CA SER A 71 -5.54 -15.78 9.66
C SER A 71 -5.29 -14.42 9.01
N ARG A 72 -6.34 -13.76 8.53
CA ARG A 72 -6.27 -12.45 7.86
C ARG A 72 -6.55 -11.36 8.89
N PRO A 73 -5.56 -10.87 9.67
CA PRO A 73 -5.76 -9.60 10.33
C PRO A 73 -5.97 -8.53 9.25
N PRO A 74 -6.80 -7.51 9.50
CA PRO A 74 -6.92 -6.38 8.57
C PRO A 74 -5.53 -5.79 8.31
N TYR A 75 -5.20 -5.59 7.04
CA TYR A 75 -3.94 -4.97 6.64
C TYR A 75 -3.81 -3.61 7.33
N LYS A 76 -2.71 -3.40 8.02
CA LYS A 76 -2.39 -2.12 8.67
C LYS A 76 -1.45 -1.36 7.76
N VAL A 77 -1.94 -0.27 7.19
CA VAL A 77 -1.12 0.68 6.45
C VAL A 77 0.06 1.09 7.32
N PRO A 78 1.32 0.99 6.85
CA PRO A 78 2.46 1.49 7.59
C PRO A 78 2.30 3.00 7.78
N LEU A 79 2.39 3.45 9.04
CA LEU A 79 2.33 4.87 9.37
C LEU A 79 3.52 5.59 8.73
N THR A 80 3.28 6.76 8.15
CA THR A 80 4.35 7.67 7.75
C THR A 80 5.10 8.18 8.97
N ASN A 81 6.35 8.64 8.81
CA ASN A 81 7.14 9.18 9.92
C ASN A 81 6.40 10.28 10.70
N ASN A 82 5.67 11.16 10.01
CA ASN A 82 4.89 12.21 10.65
C ASN A 82 3.73 11.63 11.46
N GLN A 83 2.98 10.66 10.91
CA GLN A 83 1.91 9.99 11.65
C GLN A 83 2.43 9.18 12.85
N ILE A 84 3.66 8.66 12.77
CA ILE A 84 4.32 8.02 13.91
C ILE A 84 4.61 9.06 14.99
N ILE A 85 5.16 10.21 14.61
CA ILE A 85 5.45 11.32 15.53
C ILE A 85 4.17 11.80 16.21
N ASP A 86 3.11 12.10 15.44
CA ASP A 86 1.82 12.55 15.97
C ASP A 86 1.27 11.54 17.00
N LYS A 87 1.37 10.25 16.69
CA LYS A 87 0.90 9.19 17.59
C LYS A 87 1.74 9.08 18.86
N ILE A 88 3.06 9.29 18.77
CA ILE A 88 3.94 9.34 19.93
C ILE A 88 3.60 10.53 20.80
N GLU A 89 3.33 11.71 20.23
CA GLU A 89 2.96 12.90 20.99
C GLU A 89 1.65 12.71 21.76
N VAL A 90 0.63 12.13 21.13
CA VAL A 90 -0.63 11.79 21.81
C VAL A 90 -0.40 10.80 22.96
N LEU A 91 0.35 9.72 22.72
CA LEU A 91 0.65 8.74 23.76
C LEU A 91 1.45 9.33 24.93
N LEU A 92 2.36 10.27 24.65
CA LEU A 92 3.12 10.97 25.68
C LEU A 92 2.26 11.93 26.49
N ALA A 93 1.26 12.57 25.89
CA ALA A 93 0.29 13.39 26.61
C ALA A 93 -0.57 12.53 27.55
N ASP A 94 -1.17 11.46 27.04
CA ASP A 94 -1.98 10.53 27.83
C ASP A 94 -1.19 9.95 29.02
N LEU A 95 0.08 9.58 28.80
CA LEU A 95 0.95 9.07 29.87
C LEU A 95 1.27 10.11 30.94
N LYS A 96 1.42 11.39 30.56
CA LYS A 96 1.67 12.46 31.53
C LYS A 96 0.43 12.71 32.39
N ASP A 97 -0.75 12.74 31.77
CA ASP A 97 -2.02 12.93 32.46
C ASP A 97 -2.25 11.79 33.48
N GLN A 98 -1.97 10.54 33.11
CA GLN A 98 -2.06 9.39 34.02
C GLN A 98 -1.11 9.50 35.24
N ILE A 99 0.10 10.02 35.05
CA ILE A 99 1.08 10.19 36.13
C ILE A 99 0.70 11.35 37.07
N GLU A 100 0.04 12.40 36.54
CA GLU A 100 -0.46 13.51 37.35
C GLU A 100 -1.70 13.14 38.14
N GLU A 101 -2.59 12.28 37.63
CA GLU A 101 -3.77 11.79 38.37
C GLU A 101 -3.44 10.79 39.50
N GLU A 102 -2.28 10.13 39.46
CA GLU A 102 -1.81 9.24 40.53
C GLU A 102 -1.09 9.97 41.70
N LYS A 103 -0.92 11.30 41.64
CA LYS A 103 -0.30 12.14 42.69
C LYS A 103 -1.30 12.86 43.57
#